data_AF-A0A919P3F2-F1
#
_entry.id   AF-A0A919P3F2-F1
#
_cell.length_a   1.000
_cell.length_b   1.000
_cell.length_c   1.000
_cell.angle_alpha   90.00
_cell.angle_beta   90.00
_cell.angle_gamma   90.00
#
_symmetry.space_group_name_H-M   'P 1'
#
loop_
_entity.id
_entity.type
_entity.pdbx_description
1 polymer ?
#
loop_
_entity_poly.entity_id
_entity_poly.type
_entity_poly.pdbx_seq_one_letter_code
_entity_poly.pdbx_strand_id
1 'polypeptide(L)'
;MRAEMIDPRDATEEVDRPTYRAIFYACATAEEWRLSDAGSVLEALAWVQQHARGRGHGLWAEYPASHGGVGLALLAGQDPFLRSGDVEAPVAGS
;
A
#
# COMPACT_ATOMS: atom_id res chain seq x y z
N MET A 1 12.94 11.65 -3.64
CA MET A 1 13.25 11.18 -2.27
C MET A 1 13.99 12.29 -1.53
N ARG A 2 13.64 12.55 -0.27
CA ARG A 2 14.41 13.35 0.68
C ARG A 2 14.66 12.48 1.91
N ALA A 3 15.78 12.66 2.60
CA ALA A 3 16.15 11.88 3.77
C ALA A 3 16.61 12.80 4.89
N GLU A 4 16.20 12.51 6.12
CA GLU A 4 16.64 13.17 7.34
C GLU A 4 16.79 12.14 8.47
N MET A 5 17.53 12.51 9.51
CA MET A 5 17.69 11.67 10.69
C MET A 5 16.50 11.88 11.63
N ILE A 6 15.95 10.79 12.16
CA ILE A 6 14.84 10.80 13.13
C ILE A 6 15.31 10.32 14.50
N ASP A 7 14.59 10.67 15.56
CA ASP A 7 14.72 10.01 16.87
C ASP A 7 13.87 8.74 16.84
N PRO A 8 14.44 7.53 16.99
CA PRO A 8 13.68 6.28 16.93
C PRO A 8 12.60 6.17 18.03
N ARG A 9 12.58 7.08 19.01
CA ARG A 9 11.55 7.15 20.06
C ARG A 9 10.27 7.88 19.62
N ASP A 10 10.23 8.41 18.40
CA ASP A 10 9.04 9.08 17.86
C ASP A 10 7.90 8.10 17.51
N ALA A 11 8.23 6.84 17.22
CA ALA A 11 7.27 5.78 16.97
C ALA A 11 6.55 5.36 18.26
N THR A 12 5.21 5.44 18.26
CA THR A 12 4.36 5.05 19.39
C THR A 12 3.68 3.69 19.20
N GLU A 13 3.68 3.17 17.97
CA GLU A 13 3.02 1.92 17.59
C GLU A 13 3.87 1.16 16.56
N GLU A 14 3.87 -0.16 16.64
CA GLU A 14 4.56 -1.06 15.70
C GLU A 14 3.64 -2.22 15.33
N VAL A 15 3.72 -2.66 14.08
CA VAL A 15 2.99 -3.83 13.56
C VAL A 15 4.00 -4.83 13.01
N ASP A 16 4.31 -5.87 13.78
CA ASP A 16 5.31 -6.89 13.42
C ASP A 16 4.90 -7.72 12.19
N ARG A 17 3.60 -7.97 12.04
CA ARG A 17 3.00 -8.75 10.96
C ARG A 17 1.88 -7.98 10.29
N PRO A 18 2.21 -6.97 9.48
CA PRO A 18 1.22 -6.16 8.81
C PRO A 18 0.44 -7.02 7.80
N THR A 19 -0.84 -6.70 7.65
CA THR A 19 -1.63 -7.25 6.56
C THR A 19 -1.37 -6.42 5.30
N TYR A 20 -1.17 -7.09 4.18
CA TYR A 20 -0.95 -6.43 2.90
C TYR A 20 -2.15 -6.63 1.97
N ARG A 21 -2.26 -5.73 0.99
CA ARG A 21 -3.17 -5.87 -0.13
C ARG A 21 -2.38 -5.88 -1.44
N ALA A 22 -2.54 -6.94 -2.21
CA ALA A 22 -2.02 -7.05 -3.55
C ALA A 22 -3.15 -6.79 -4.55
N ILE A 23 -2.90 -5.93 -5.53
CA ILE A 23 -3.86 -5.65 -6.60
C ILE A 23 -3.19 -5.96 -7.92
N PHE A 24 -3.79 -6.85 -8.70
CA PHE A 24 -3.37 -7.16 -10.06
C PHE A 24 -4.35 -6.54 -11.03
N TYR A 25 -3.86 -5.83 -12.04
CA TYR A 25 -4.71 -5.15 -13.01
C TYR A 25 -4.34 -5.49 -14.45
N ALA A 26 -5.38 -5.71 -15.26
CA ALA A 26 -5.27 -5.95 -16.69
C ALA A 26 -6.47 -5.31 -17.41
N CYS A 27 -6.19 -4.42 -18.36
CA CYS A 27 -7.22 -3.69 -19.10
C CYS A 27 -8.24 -3.00 -18.17
N ALA A 28 -9.46 -3.55 -18.07
CA ALA A 28 -10.57 -3.00 -17.29
C ALA A 28 -10.91 -3.82 -16.04
N THR A 29 -10.08 -4.82 -15.68
CA THR A 29 -10.32 -5.66 -14.50
C THR A 29 -9.20 -5.52 -13.48
N ALA A 30 -9.59 -5.59 -12.21
CA ALA A 30 -8.71 -5.66 -11.07
C ALA A 30 -9.06 -6.89 -10.24
N GLU A 31 -8.03 -7.53 -9.70
CA GLU A 31 -8.13 -8.67 -8.80
C GLU A 31 -7.37 -8.32 -7.52
N GLU A 32 -8.08 -8.31 -6.38
CA GLU A 32 -7.53 -7.93 -5.08
C GLU A 32 -7.34 -9.15 -4.18
N TRP A 33 -6.18 -9.21 -3.53
CA TRP A 33 -5.83 -10.25 -2.57
C TRP A 33 -5.38 -9.62 -1.26
N ARG A 34 -5.89 -10.15 -0.16
CA ARG A 34 -5.41 -9.83 1.18
C ARG A 34 -4.35 -10.87 1.58
N LEU A 35 -3.15 -10.40 1.92
CA LEU A 35 -2.05 -11.24 2.34
C LEU A 35 -1.83 -11.03 3.84
N SER A 36 -2.07 -12.08 4.62
CA SER A 36 -1.84 -12.12 6.06
C SER A 36 -0.62 -12.97 6.37
N ASP A 37 -0.01 -12.75 7.54
CA ASP A 37 1.09 -13.55 8.09
C ASP A 37 2.38 -13.60 7.25
N ALA A 38 2.54 -12.71 6.28
CA ALA A 38 3.83 -12.52 5.61
C ALA A 38 4.86 -12.03 6.64
N GLY A 39 6.03 -12.67 6.68
CA GLY A 39 7.12 -12.36 7.60
C GLY A 39 7.87 -11.08 7.23
N SER A 40 7.68 -10.56 6.02
CA SER A 40 8.22 -9.26 5.60
C SER A 40 7.53 -8.70 4.36
N VAL A 41 7.75 -7.40 4.10
CA VAL A 41 7.35 -6.75 2.84
C VAL A 41 8.01 -7.40 1.62
N LEU A 42 9.24 -7.93 1.77
CA LEU A 42 9.97 -8.58 0.68
C LEU A 42 9.33 -9.93 0.32
N GLU A 43 8.87 -10.69 1.30
CA GLU A 43 8.11 -11.93 1.07
C GLU A 43 6.79 -11.65 0.36
N ALA A 44 6.03 -10.66 0.84
CA ALA A 44 4.79 -10.25 0.20
C ALA A 44 5.03 -9.80 -1.25
N LEU A 45 6.07 -9.01 -1.50
CA LEU A 45 6.43 -8.57 -2.85
C LEU A 45 6.84 -9.74 -3.75
N ALA A 46 7.59 -10.71 -3.24
CA ALA A 46 7.95 -11.91 -3.98
C ALA A 46 6.71 -12.72 -4.37
N TRP A 47 5.73 -12.85 -3.47
CA TRP A 47 4.45 -13.48 -3.77
C TRP A 47 3.71 -12.72 -4.90
N VAL A 48 3.63 -11.40 -4.82
CA VAL A 48 2.99 -10.56 -5.85
C VAL A 48 3.65 -10.78 -7.22
N GLN A 49 4.98 -10.73 -7.29
CA GLN A 49 5.71 -10.91 -8.54
C GLN A 49 5.47 -12.28 -9.18
N GLN A 50 5.41 -13.35 -8.37
CA GLN A 50 5.09 -14.70 -8.84
C GLN A 50 3.65 -14.82 -9.36
N HIS A 51 2.71 -14.10 -8.76
CA HIS A 51 1.28 -14.18 -9.10
C HIS A 51 0.80 -13.13 -10.12
N ALA A 52 1.65 -12.15 -10.44
CA ALA A 52 1.34 -11.11 -11.42
C ALA A 52 1.03 -11.70 -12.79
N ARG A 53 1.68 -12.80 -13.19
CA ARG A 53 1.46 -13.48 -14.49
C ARG A 53 1.52 -12.52 -15.69
N GLY A 54 2.46 -11.57 -15.64
CA GLY A 54 2.64 -10.54 -16.68
C GLY A 54 1.68 -9.34 -16.59
N ARG A 55 0.79 -9.29 -15.59
CA ARG A 55 -0.11 -8.15 -15.33
C ARG A 55 0.60 -7.04 -14.56
N GLY A 56 0.06 -5.83 -14.68
CA GLY A 56 0.43 -4.75 -13.77
C GLY A 56 0.01 -5.10 -12.34
N HIS A 57 0.79 -4.66 -11.37
CA HIS A 57 0.54 -4.97 -9.97
C HIS A 57 0.98 -3.86 -9.02
N GLY A 58 0.34 -3.80 -7.87
CA GLY A 58 0.78 -3.00 -6.73
C GLY A 58 0.64 -3.77 -5.41
N LEU A 59 1.37 -3.30 -4.41
CA LEU A 59 1.36 -3.81 -3.04
C LEU A 59 1.14 -2.65 -2.08
N TRP A 60 0.17 -2.79 -1.18
CA TRP A 60 -0.15 -1.83 -0.14
C TRP A 60 -0.05 -2.49 1.24
N ALA A 61 0.36 -1.74 2.26
CA ALA A 61 0.10 -2.09 3.66
C ALA A 61 -1.31 -1.62 4.04
N GLU A 62 -2.05 -2.47 4.74
CA GLU A 62 -3.32 -2.09 5.36
C GLU A 62 -3.05 -1.46 6.73
N TYR A 63 -3.76 -0.38 7.05
CA TYR A 63 -3.74 0.25 8.37
C TYR A 63 -5.17 0.67 8.79
N PRO A 64 -5.45 0.83 10.09
CA PRO A 64 -6.76 1.32 10.55
C PRO A 64 -7.01 2.75 10.06
N ALA A 65 -8.12 2.99 9.36
CA ALA A 65 -8.49 4.34 8.93
C ALA A 65 -9.12 5.14 10.07
N SER A 66 -8.82 6.44 10.16
CA SER A 66 -9.28 7.34 11.23
C SER A 66 -10.81 7.45 11.37
N HIS A 67 -11.56 7.19 10.29
CA HIS A 67 -13.03 7.27 10.26
C HIS A 67 -13.70 5.88 10.23
N GLY A 68 -12.95 4.84 10.59
CA GLY A 68 -13.38 3.45 10.45
C GLY A 68 -13.07 2.86 9.07
N GLY A 69 -12.95 1.53 9.00
CA GLY A 69 -12.52 0.82 7.79
C GLY A 69 -11.00 0.63 7.70
N VAL A 70 -10.51 0.41 6.47
CA VAL A 70 -9.11 0.06 6.18
C VAL A 70 -8.51 1.13 5.27
N GLY A 71 -7.44 1.78 5.73
CA GLY A 71 -6.57 2.63 4.93
C GLY A 71 -5.49 1.80 4.23
N LEU A 72 -4.97 2.32 3.11
CA LEU A 72 -3.97 1.65 2.29
C LEU A 72 -2.76 2.57 2.07
N ALA A 73 -1.56 2.09 2.38
CA ALA A 73 -0.31 2.78 2.10
C ALA A 73 0.44 2.05 0.98
N LEU A 74 0.69 2.71 -0.16
CA LEU A 74 1.40 2.11 -1.30
C LEU A 74 2.85 1.81 -0.93
N LEU A 75 3.28 0.56 -1.12
CA LEU A 75 4.65 0.10 -0.86
C LEU A 75 5.43 -0.13 -2.14
N ALA A 76 4.79 -0.70 -3.17
CA ALA A 76 5.42 -1.01 -4.43
C ALA A 76 4.41 -1.01 -5.59
N GLY A 77 4.91 -0.71 -6.80
CA GLY A 77 4.12 -0.64 -8.02
C GLY A 77 3.50 0.73 -8.24
N GLN A 78 2.42 0.76 -9.03
CA GLN A 78 1.65 1.96 -9.28
C GLN A 78 0.19 1.66 -9.01
N ASP A 79 -0.53 2.63 -8.45
CA ASP A 79 -1.97 2.57 -8.42
C ASP A 79 -2.51 2.81 -9.84
N PRO A 80 -3.23 1.84 -10.44
CA PRO A 80 -3.79 2.02 -11.78
C PRO A 80 -4.96 3.02 -11.83
N PHE A 81 -5.56 3.35 -10.68
CA PHE A 81 -6.70 4.25 -10.54
C PHE A 81 -6.29 5.68 -10.18
N LEU A 82 -5.11 5.87 -9.56
CA LEU A 82 -4.52 7.20 -9.44
C LEU A 82 -3.97 7.63 -10.80
N ARG A 83 -4.83 8.23 -11.62
CA ARG A 83 -4.33 9.09 -12.69
C ARG A 83 -3.62 10.28 -12.05
N SER A 84 -2.50 10.69 -12.62
CA SER A 84 -1.76 11.91 -12.23
C SER A 84 -2.69 13.13 -12.33
N GLY A 85 -3.47 13.40 -11.29
CA GLY A 85 -4.53 14.42 -11.30
C GLY A 85 -5.44 14.44 -10.08
N ASP A 86 -5.69 13.30 -9.41
CA ASP A 86 -6.72 13.21 -8.35
C ASP A 86 -6.21 13.40 -6.91
N VAL A 87 -5.10 14.14 -6.73
CA VAL A 87 -4.74 14.63 -5.39
C VAL A 87 -5.49 15.94 -5.18
N GLU A 88 -6.74 15.87 -4.68
CA GLU A 88 -7.38 17.05 -4.10
C GLU A 88 -6.54 17.53 -2.92
N ALA A 89 -5.99 18.73 -3.05
CA ALA A 89 -5.34 19.43 -1.96
C ALA A 89 -6.35 19.63 -0.81
N PRO A 90 -5.91 19.60 0.46
CA PRO A 90 -6.81 19.87 1.57
C PRO A 90 -7.40 21.28 1.40
N VAL A 91 -8.73 21.35 1.34
CA VAL A 91 -9.47 22.62 1.32
C VAL A 91 -9.17 23.32 2.63
N ALA A 92 -8.34 24.36 2.59
CA ALA A 92 -8.11 25.24 3.71
C ALA A 92 -9.45 25.90 4.10
N GLY A 93 -9.73 25.88 5.40
CA GLY A 93 -11.03 26.23 5.96
C GLY A 93 -11.52 27.64 5.65
N SER A 94 -12.81 27.83 5.92
CA SER A 94 -13.43 29.14 6.17
C SER A 94 -13.94 29.19 7.60
#